data_AF-A0AA39Y7Y0-F1
#
_entry.id   AF-A0AA39Y7Y0-F1
#
_cell.length_a   1.000
_cell.length_b   1.000
_cell.length_c   1.000
_cell.angle_alpha   90.00
_cell.angle_beta   90.00
_cell.angle_gamma   90.00
#
_symmetry.space_group_name_H-M   'P 1'
#
loop_
_entity.id
_entity.type
_entity.pdbx_description
1 polymer ?
#
loop_
_entity_poly.entity_id
_entity_poly.type
_entity_poly.pdbx_seq_one_letter_code
_entity_poly.pdbx_strand_id
1 'polypeptide(L)'
;MSTSNSDTRDSGEQPLTNDQYTVGWIAALPHEAVAAKAALYQFHGRAPLTKNAADQNSYILGRIGDHNVVIASLPGGVMGTTAATTAAMHMLASFPSIRIGLMVGIGAGIPKVKRDRRTNGLRELRDIRLGDVVVSQPGGGGRGGGGVYQYDLGKAVIGGEFRPTGFLNSPPRALLNAVSVLRQLHEAG
;
A
#
# COMPACT_ATOMS: atom_id res chain seq x y z
N MET A 1 -46.95 6.47 27.13
CA MET A 1 -46.99 5.96 25.74
C MET A 1 -45.85 6.63 25.00
N SER A 2 -44.62 6.11 25.11
CA SER A 2 -44.06 4.97 24.34
C SER A 2 -43.90 5.33 22.85
N THR A 3 -42.69 5.75 22.46
CA THR A 3 -41.69 5.05 21.59
C THR A 3 -42.01 5.16 20.10
N SER A 4 -41.09 5.56 19.22
CA SER A 4 -39.99 4.68 18.79
C SER A 4 -38.76 5.42 18.28
N ASN A 5 -37.63 5.05 18.87
CA ASN A 5 -36.27 5.19 18.36
C ASN A 5 -35.98 3.98 17.46
N SER A 6 -35.44 4.16 16.26
CA SER A 6 -34.76 3.08 15.52
C SER A 6 -33.89 3.64 14.39
N ASP A 7 -32.74 4.21 14.74
CA ASP A 7 -31.59 4.21 13.83
C ASP A 7 -30.55 3.25 14.44
N THR A 8 -30.51 2.05 13.88
CA THR A 8 -29.70 0.93 14.39
C THR A 8 -28.69 0.51 13.33
N ARG A 9 -27.54 1.21 13.26
CA ARG A 9 -26.29 0.71 12.63
C ARG A 9 -25.01 1.22 13.29
N ASP A 10 -25.04 1.54 14.59
CA ASP A 10 -23.83 1.98 15.31
C ASP A 10 -23.58 1.12 16.57
N SER A 11 -23.69 -0.19 16.41
CA SER A 11 -23.33 -1.17 17.44
C SER A 11 -22.01 -1.84 17.06
N GLY A 12 -20.88 -1.24 17.45
CA GLY A 12 -19.56 -1.87 17.33
C GLY A 12 -18.33 -0.96 17.23
N GLU A 13 -18.47 0.36 17.35
CA GLU A 13 -17.39 1.33 17.20
C GLU A 13 -16.48 1.43 18.45
N GLN A 14 -15.75 0.36 18.77
CA GLN A 14 -14.66 0.49 19.74
C GLN A 14 -13.33 0.00 19.17
N PRO A 15 -12.27 0.83 19.26
CA PRO A 15 -10.95 0.41 18.86
C PRO A 15 -10.49 -0.74 19.75
N LEU A 16 -9.96 -1.78 19.11
CA LEU A 16 -9.20 -2.83 19.75
C LEU A 16 -7.95 -2.25 20.44
N THR A 17 -7.33 -3.04 21.33
CA THR A 17 -6.04 -2.66 21.89
C THR A 17 -4.99 -2.58 20.78
N ASN A 18 -4.06 -1.63 20.90
CA ASN A 18 -3.12 -1.32 19.81
C ASN A 18 -2.27 -2.53 19.37
N ASP A 19 -2.03 -3.47 20.28
CA ASP A 19 -1.30 -4.72 20.04
C ASP A 19 -2.09 -5.76 19.22
N GLN A 20 -3.40 -5.57 19.04
CA GLN A 20 -4.23 -6.43 18.19
C GLN A 20 -4.16 -6.04 16.71
N TYR A 21 -3.62 -4.86 16.37
CA TYR A 21 -3.41 -4.44 15.00
C TYR A 21 -2.05 -4.92 14.50
N THR A 22 -2.06 -5.65 13.38
CA THR A 22 -0.84 -6.32 12.88
C THR A 22 -0.45 -5.90 11.46
N VAL A 23 -1.31 -5.13 10.79
CA VAL A 23 -1.08 -4.61 9.44
C VAL A 23 -1.20 -3.09 9.45
N GLY A 24 -0.15 -2.40 9.01
CA GLY A 24 -0.20 -0.97 8.71
C GLY A 24 -0.50 -0.74 7.23
N TRP A 25 -1.34 0.24 6.92
CA TRP A 25 -1.64 0.72 5.57
C TRP A 25 -1.37 2.22 5.51
N ILE A 26 -0.50 2.64 4.60
CA ILE A 26 -0.26 4.06 4.32
C ILE A 26 -0.89 4.40 2.98
N ALA A 27 -1.79 5.39 3.00
CA ALA A 27 -2.38 6.02 1.83
C ALA A 27 -1.75 7.41 1.65
N ALA A 28 -1.30 7.73 0.44
CA ALA A 28 -0.70 9.03 0.16
C ALA A 28 -1.74 10.15 0.03
N LEU A 29 -2.89 9.83 -0.55
CA LEU A 29 -3.93 10.79 -0.90
C LEU A 29 -5.23 10.56 -0.11
N PRO A 30 -6.04 11.61 0.12
CA PRO A 30 -7.34 11.45 0.78
C PRO A 30 -8.27 10.43 0.11
N HIS A 31 -8.32 10.41 -1.23
CA HIS A 31 -9.17 9.47 -1.97
C HIS A 31 -8.69 8.02 -1.86
N GLU A 32 -7.39 7.80 -1.70
CA GLU A 32 -6.83 6.47 -1.43
C GLU A 32 -7.22 6.00 -0.02
N ALA A 33 -7.21 6.91 0.97
CA ALA A 33 -7.67 6.61 2.32
C ALA A 33 -9.18 6.30 2.38
N VAL A 34 -9.98 7.00 1.57
CA VAL A 34 -11.42 6.69 1.39
C VAL A 34 -11.59 5.28 0.83
N ALA A 35 -10.84 4.92 -0.21
CA ALA A 35 -10.87 3.57 -0.77
C ALA A 35 -10.41 2.51 0.25
N ALA A 36 -9.34 2.80 1.00
CA ALA A 36 -8.84 1.92 2.06
C ALA A 36 -9.90 1.70 3.16
N LYS A 37 -10.60 2.76 3.59
CA LYS A 37 -11.72 2.65 4.54
C LYS A 37 -12.85 1.78 3.97
N ALA A 38 -13.20 1.97 2.70
CA ALA A 38 -14.24 1.20 2.04
C ALA A 38 -13.90 -0.29 1.90
N ALA A 39 -12.61 -0.65 1.88
CA ALA A 39 -12.15 -2.04 1.86
C ALA A 39 -12.29 -2.77 3.20
N LEU A 40 -12.56 -2.05 4.30
CA LEU A 40 -12.73 -2.65 5.62
C LEU A 40 -14.04 -3.45 5.70
N TYR A 41 -13.94 -4.68 6.21
CA TYR A 41 -15.09 -5.51 6.55
C TYR A 41 -15.73 -5.06 7.86
N GLN A 42 -14.91 -4.59 8.81
CA GLN A 42 -15.35 -4.02 10.08
C GLN A 42 -14.58 -2.74 10.35
N PHE A 43 -15.29 -1.73 10.86
CA PHE A 43 -14.71 -0.46 11.26
C PHE A 43 -14.59 -0.42 12.79
N HIS A 44 -13.41 -0.05 13.29
CA HIS A 44 -13.10 -0.01 14.73
C HIS A 44 -12.91 1.43 15.23
N GLY A 45 -13.27 2.45 14.45
CA GLY A 45 -13.12 3.86 14.84
C GLY A 45 -11.92 4.59 14.20
N ARG A 46 -11.68 5.82 14.66
CA ARG A 46 -10.65 6.74 14.13
C ARG A 46 -9.53 7.08 15.12
N ALA A 47 -9.65 6.61 16.35
CA ALA A 47 -8.70 6.89 17.41
C ALA A 47 -8.24 5.57 18.02
N PRO A 48 -6.92 5.32 18.15
CA PRO A 48 -6.45 4.23 18.97
C PRO A 48 -6.74 4.48 20.45
N LEU A 49 -6.71 3.42 21.26
CA LEU A 49 -6.88 3.53 22.71
C LEU A 49 -5.74 4.32 23.36
N THR A 50 -4.52 4.14 22.87
CA THR A 50 -3.35 4.92 23.27
C THR A 50 -2.60 5.39 22.04
N LYS A 51 -1.86 6.49 22.14
CA LYS A 51 -1.06 7.00 21.03
C LYS A 51 0.24 7.56 21.56
N ASN A 52 1.35 7.25 20.91
CA ASN A 52 2.64 7.80 21.27
C ASN A 52 2.59 9.34 21.18
N ALA A 53 3.19 10.05 22.14
CA ALA A 53 3.15 11.51 22.18
C ALA A 53 3.80 12.18 20.95
N ALA A 54 4.80 11.53 20.33
CA ALA A 54 5.44 12.01 19.11
C ALA A 54 4.64 11.67 17.83
N ASP A 55 3.68 10.74 17.92
CA ASP A 55 2.89 10.33 16.77
C ASP A 55 1.87 11.41 16.40
N GLN A 56 2.03 11.98 15.21
CA GLN A 56 1.18 13.02 14.66
C GLN A 56 0.15 12.52 13.62
N ASN A 57 0.09 11.21 13.36
CA ASN A 57 -0.82 10.66 12.36
C ASN A 57 -2.29 10.72 12.83
N SER A 58 -3.20 10.77 11.86
CA SER A 58 -4.61 10.43 12.09
C SER A 58 -4.87 9.03 11.53
N TYR A 59 -5.74 8.27 12.19
CA TYR A 59 -5.97 6.87 11.87
C TYR A 59 -7.41 6.55 11.47
N ILE A 60 -7.54 5.49 10.68
CA ILE A 60 -8.78 4.73 10.49
C ILE A 60 -8.43 3.30 10.88
N LEU A 61 -9.21 2.72 11.79
CA LEU A 61 -8.97 1.40 12.33
C LEU A 61 -10.06 0.44 11.85
N GLY A 62 -9.69 -0.80 11.58
CA GLY A 62 -10.67 -1.80 11.17
C GLY A 62 -10.09 -3.17 10.92
N ARG A 63 -10.84 -3.98 10.19
CA ARG A 63 -10.49 -5.36 9.83
C ARG A 63 -10.74 -5.62 8.35
N ILE A 64 -9.82 -6.33 7.71
CA ILE A 64 -9.98 -6.93 6.36
C ILE A 64 -9.65 -8.41 6.49
N GLY A 65 -10.58 -9.29 6.11
CA GLY A 65 -10.44 -10.72 6.34
C GLY A 65 -10.20 -10.99 7.83
N ASP A 66 -9.09 -11.67 8.14
CA ASP A 66 -8.65 -11.96 9.51
C ASP A 66 -7.57 -11.01 10.04
N HIS A 67 -7.34 -9.90 9.34
CA HIS A 67 -6.30 -8.94 9.68
C HIS A 67 -6.89 -7.64 10.21
N ASN A 68 -6.49 -7.26 11.42
CA ASN A 68 -6.75 -5.93 11.96
C ASN A 68 -5.75 -4.94 11.35
N VAL A 69 -6.28 -3.90 10.72
CA VAL A 69 -5.55 -2.94 9.90
C VAL A 69 -5.61 -1.55 10.54
N VAL A 70 -4.47 -0.86 10.54
CA VAL A 70 -4.34 0.56 10.88
C VAL A 70 -4.04 1.31 9.60
N ILE A 71 -4.92 2.24 9.23
CA ILE A 71 -4.74 3.07 8.03
C ILE A 71 -4.31 4.48 8.48
N ALA A 72 -3.19 4.97 7.95
CA ALA A 72 -2.77 6.36 8.08
C ALA A 72 -2.73 7.05 6.72
N SER A 73 -2.98 8.35 6.71
CA SER A 73 -2.77 9.22 5.55
C SER A 73 -1.59 10.15 5.77
N LEU A 74 -0.94 10.56 4.67
CA LEU A 74 0.07 11.61 4.76
C LEU A 74 -0.57 12.96 5.14
N PRO A 75 0.20 13.89 5.73
CA PRO A 75 -0.28 15.23 6.00
C PRO A 75 -0.83 15.91 4.74
N GLY A 76 -1.93 16.66 4.87
CA GLY A 76 -2.57 17.32 3.74
C GLY A 76 -1.60 18.20 2.96
N GLY A 77 -1.54 18.01 1.64
CA GLY A 77 -0.65 18.74 0.74
C GLY A 77 0.82 18.29 0.75
N VAL A 78 1.17 17.28 1.55
CA VAL A 78 2.52 16.72 1.62
C VAL A 78 2.55 15.35 0.94
N MET A 79 3.50 15.14 0.05
CA MET A 79 3.74 13.85 -0.61
C MET A 79 5.23 13.48 -0.54
N GLY A 80 5.52 12.23 -0.90
CA GLY A 80 6.89 11.75 -1.06
C GLY A 80 7.34 10.78 0.02
N THR A 81 8.52 10.22 -0.19
CA THR A 81 9.09 9.12 0.60
C THR A 81 9.37 9.52 2.04
N THR A 82 9.82 10.76 2.30
CA THR A 82 10.07 11.27 3.65
C THR A 82 8.79 11.30 4.48
N ALA A 83 7.71 11.89 3.95
CA ALA A 83 6.44 11.96 4.65
C ALA A 83 5.87 10.57 4.95
N ALA A 84 5.96 9.64 3.98
CA ALA A 84 5.57 8.25 4.17
C ALA A 84 6.41 7.54 5.23
N THR A 85 7.72 7.82 5.28
CA THR A 85 8.62 7.27 6.31
C THR A 85 8.23 7.78 7.69
N THR A 86 7.99 9.09 7.85
CA THR A 86 7.54 9.67 9.13
C THR A 86 6.21 9.06 9.56
N ALA A 87 5.24 8.96 8.65
CA ALA A 87 3.96 8.33 8.94
C ALA A 87 4.12 6.87 9.39
N ALA A 88 4.96 6.09 8.71
CA ALA A 88 5.26 4.70 9.08
C ALA A 88 5.89 4.62 10.48
N MET A 89 6.90 5.43 10.77
CA MET A 89 7.60 5.41 12.06
C MET A 89 6.68 5.79 13.21
N HIS A 90 5.84 6.81 13.03
CA HIS A 90 4.83 7.21 14.00
C HIS A 90 3.80 6.10 14.23
N MET A 91 3.36 5.43 13.16
CA MET A 91 2.46 4.28 13.26
C MET A 91 3.07 3.12 14.05
N LEU A 92 4.32 2.75 13.75
CA LEU A 92 5.02 1.69 14.49
C LEU A 92 5.23 2.03 15.96
N ALA A 93 5.39 3.32 16.30
CA ALA A 93 5.53 3.77 17.68
C ALA A 93 4.23 3.63 18.49
N SER A 94 3.07 3.79 17.86
CA SER A 94 1.76 3.65 18.51
C SER A 94 1.21 2.21 18.44
N PHE A 95 1.57 1.44 17.41
CA PHE A 95 1.07 0.09 17.16
C PHE A 95 2.24 -0.91 17.06
N PRO A 96 2.78 -1.36 18.21
CA PRO A 96 4.02 -2.14 18.24
C PRO A 96 3.90 -3.55 17.64
N SER A 97 2.69 -4.09 17.52
CA SER A 97 2.43 -5.42 16.95
C SER A 97 2.31 -5.45 15.42
N ILE A 98 2.50 -4.31 14.74
CA ILE A 98 2.54 -4.29 13.27
C ILE A 98 3.71 -5.13 12.77
N ARG A 99 3.38 -6.14 11.96
CA ARG A 99 4.36 -7.06 11.35
C ARG A 99 4.59 -6.76 9.88
N ILE A 100 3.61 -6.12 9.23
CA ILE A 100 3.60 -5.83 7.81
C ILE A 100 3.07 -4.41 7.60
N GLY A 101 3.80 -3.59 6.85
CA GLY A 101 3.33 -2.30 6.34
C GLY A 101 3.07 -2.37 4.85
N LEU A 102 1.95 -1.81 4.41
CA LEU A 102 1.55 -1.69 3.01
C LEU A 102 1.53 -0.21 2.62
N MET A 103 2.17 0.12 1.51
CA MET A 103 1.96 1.40 0.82
C MET A 103 1.00 1.13 -0.34
N VAL A 104 -0.22 1.65 -0.26
CA VAL A 104 -1.25 1.40 -1.28
C VAL A 104 -1.83 2.73 -1.73
N GLY A 105 -1.80 2.94 -3.04
CA GLY A 105 -2.27 4.16 -3.67
C GLY A 105 -2.42 4.00 -5.17
N ILE A 106 -2.82 5.07 -5.84
CA ILE A 106 -2.95 5.10 -7.29
C ILE A 106 -1.57 5.33 -7.93
N GLY A 107 -1.40 4.82 -9.15
CA GLY A 107 -0.19 5.01 -9.93
C GLY A 107 -0.49 5.15 -11.41
N ALA A 108 0.45 5.73 -12.15
CA ALA A 108 0.39 5.80 -13.60
C ALA A 108 1.06 4.58 -14.23
N GLY A 109 0.37 3.91 -15.15
CA GLY A 109 0.92 2.80 -15.94
C GLY A 109 1.71 3.30 -17.14
N ILE A 110 2.88 2.70 -17.40
CA ILE A 110 3.64 2.91 -18.63
C ILE A 110 3.62 1.58 -19.41
N PRO A 111 2.73 1.43 -20.41
CA PRO A 111 2.66 0.20 -21.21
C PRO A 111 3.94 0.03 -22.02
N LYS A 112 4.41 -1.22 -22.14
CA LYS A 112 5.58 -1.51 -22.97
C LYS A 112 5.11 -1.86 -24.37
N VAL A 113 5.36 -0.99 -25.33
CA VAL A 113 4.99 -1.22 -26.74
C VAL A 113 6.25 -1.45 -27.58
N LYS A 114 6.19 -2.39 -28.53
CA LYS A 114 7.26 -2.64 -29.51
C LYS A 114 6.67 -2.64 -30.91
N ARG A 115 7.34 -1.99 -31.85
CA ARG A 115 6.96 -2.05 -33.27
C ARG A 115 7.15 -3.47 -33.79
N ASP A 116 6.10 -4.03 -34.36
CA ASP A 116 6.16 -5.27 -35.11
C ASP A 116 6.74 -4.98 -36.50
N ARG A 117 7.90 -5.58 -36.78
CA ARG A 117 8.61 -5.40 -38.05
C ARG A 117 7.90 -6.07 -39.23
N ARG A 118 7.00 -7.02 -38.99
CA ARG A 118 6.29 -7.76 -40.06
C ARG A 118 4.99 -7.07 -40.46
N THR A 119 4.24 -6.56 -39.50
CA THR A 119 2.93 -5.93 -39.72
C THR A 119 2.99 -4.40 -39.76
N ASN A 120 4.16 -3.82 -39.46
CA ASN A 120 4.35 -2.38 -39.25
C ASN A 120 3.46 -1.78 -38.14
N GLY A 121 2.77 -2.63 -37.36
CA GLY A 121 1.90 -2.24 -36.26
C GLY A 121 2.64 -2.11 -34.93
N LEU A 122 1.94 -1.61 -33.92
CA LEU A 122 2.40 -1.60 -32.53
C LEU A 122 1.95 -2.90 -31.85
N ARG A 123 2.89 -3.62 -31.22
CA ARG A 123 2.63 -4.80 -30.41
C ARG A 123 2.88 -4.46 -28.94
N GLU A 124 1.85 -4.59 -28.12
CA GLU A 124 2.00 -4.50 -26.66
C GLU A 124 2.76 -5.72 -26.13
N LEU A 125 3.78 -5.43 -25.31
CA LEU A 125 4.62 -6.40 -24.60
C LEU A 125 4.33 -6.42 -23.11
N ARG A 126 3.76 -5.34 -22.57
CA ARG A 126 3.14 -5.28 -21.25
C ARG A 126 1.90 -4.41 -21.38
N ASP A 127 0.77 -5.07 -21.28
CA ASP A 127 -0.55 -4.47 -21.21
C ASP A 127 -0.80 -4.08 -19.76
N ILE A 128 -0.95 -2.78 -19.50
CA ILE A 128 -1.31 -2.21 -18.20
C ILE A 128 -2.46 -1.25 -18.49
N ARG A 129 -3.62 -1.50 -17.89
CA ARG A 129 -4.86 -0.78 -18.15
C ARG A 129 -5.35 -0.05 -16.91
N LEU A 130 -6.21 0.93 -17.12
CA LEU A 130 -6.92 1.58 -16.03
C LEU A 130 -7.76 0.55 -15.29
N GLY A 131 -7.60 0.49 -13.96
CA GLY A 131 -8.26 -0.49 -13.10
C GLY A 131 -7.38 -1.68 -12.72
N ASP A 132 -6.23 -1.87 -13.36
CA ASP A 132 -5.29 -2.91 -12.95
C ASP A 132 -4.70 -2.62 -11.57
N VAL A 133 -4.65 -3.65 -10.72
CA VAL A 133 -3.93 -3.61 -9.45
C VAL A 133 -2.54 -4.21 -9.65
N VAL A 134 -1.51 -3.38 -9.49
CA VAL A 134 -0.12 -3.81 -9.64
C VAL A 134 0.49 -4.06 -8.27
N VAL A 135 1.05 -5.26 -8.08
CA VAL A 135 1.78 -5.63 -6.87
C VAL A 135 3.28 -5.71 -7.18
N SER A 136 4.10 -5.04 -6.37
CA SER A 136 5.55 -5.07 -6.56
C SER A 136 6.11 -6.46 -6.23
N GLN A 137 6.94 -6.98 -7.14
CA GLN A 137 7.61 -8.27 -6.99
C GLN A 137 9.08 -8.12 -7.41
N PRO A 138 10.04 -8.54 -6.56
CA PRO A 138 11.45 -8.58 -6.93
C PRO A 138 11.67 -9.40 -8.22
N GLY A 139 12.44 -8.85 -9.17
CA GLY A 139 12.74 -9.53 -10.43
C GLY A 139 13.92 -10.50 -10.31
N GLY A 140 13.88 -11.62 -11.03
CA GLY A 140 14.95 -12.64 -11.05
C GLY A 140 16.14 -12.35 -11.98
N GLY A 141 16.12 -11.25 -12.73
CA GLY A 141 17.11 -10.97 -13.78
C GLY A 141 18.26 -10.08 -13.33
N GLY A 142 19.29 -10.65 -12.67
CA GLY A 142 20.69 -10.16 -12.59
C GLY A 142 20.99 -8.77 -12.01
N ARG A 143 20.02 -7.85 -11.92
CA ARG A 143 20.09 -6.55 -11.26
C ARG A 143 19.21 -6.65 -10.03
N GLY A 144 19.74 -7.27 -8.97
CA GLY A 144 19.05 -7.46 -7.70
C GLY A 144 18.35 -6.17 -7.27
N GLY A 145 17.04 -6.24 -7.08
CA GLY A 145 16.23 -5.11 -6.65
C GLY A 145 14.95 -5.63 -6.01
N GLY A 146 14.48 -4.97 -4.95
CA GLY A 146 13.35 -5.42 -4.14
C GLY A 146 11.96 -5.20 -4.75
N GLY A 147 11.87 -5.05 -6.07
CA GLY A 147 10.60 -4.88 -6.79
C GLY A 147 10.10 -3.44 -6.91
N VAL A 148 10.70 -2.49 -6.18
CA VAL A 148 10.45 -1.05 -6.32
C VAL A 148 11.77 -0.33 -6.57
N TYR A 149 11.83 0.47 -7.64
CA TYR A 149 13.01 1.24 -8.03
C TYR A 149 12.74 2.74 -7.88
N GLN A 150 13.70 3.46 -7.33
CA GLN A 150 13.68 4.92 -7.27
C GLN A 150 14.34 5.45 -8.54
N TYR A 151 13.52 5.88 -9.51
CA TYR A 151 14.00 6.22 -10.86
C TYR A 151 14.88 7.47 -10.89
N ASP A 152 14.70 8.36 -9.93
CA ASP A 152 15.40 9.63 -9.75
C ASP A 152 16.72 9.46 -8.97
N LEU A 153 16.92 8.31 -8.32
CA LEU A 153 18.13 8.00 -7.57
C LEU A 153 19.11 7.16 -8.40
N GLY A 154 20.14 7.81 -8.91
CA GLY A 154 21.18 7.14 -9.68
C GLY A 154 22.49 7.90 -9.71
N LYS A 155 23.51 7.27 -10.31
CA LYS A 155 24.82 7.87 -10.52
C LYS A 155 25.01 8.17 -12.01
N ALA A 156 25.50 9.37 -12.30
CA ALA A 156 26.06 9.68 -13.61
C ALA A 156 27.40 8.95 -13.74
N VAL A 157 27.57 8.16 -14.79
CA VAL A 157 28.82 7.45 -15.10
C VAL A 157 29.56 8.21 -16.20
N ILE A 158 30.88 8.05 -16.26
CA ILE A 158 31.72 8.59 -17.33
C ILE A 158 31.10 8.21 -18.68
N GLY A 159 30.84 9.21 -19.52
CA GLY A 159 30.11 9.06 -20.78
C GLY A 159 28.64 9.54 -20.75
N GLY A 160 28.16 10.08 -19.62
CA GLY A 160 26.83 10.69 -19.52
C GLY A 160 25.68 9.69 -19.28
N GLU A 161 25.99 8.41 -19.08
CA GLU A 161 24.98 7.40 -18.77
C GLU A 161 24.49 7.53 -17.32
N PHE A 162 23.18 7.68 -17.13
CA PHE A 162 22.55 7.56 -15.81
C PHE A 162 22.33 6.10 -15.45
N ARG A 163 22.89 5.66 -14.32
CA ARG A 163 22.64 4.33 -13.76
C ARG A 163 21.76 4.45 -12.53
N PRO A 164 20.51 3.93 -12.55
CA PRO A 164 19.70 3.83 -11.35
C PRO A 164 20.43 2.99 -10.30
N THR A 165 20.55 3.52 -9.08
CA THR A 165 21.17 2.83 -7.95
C THR A 165 20.20 2.62 -6.79
N GLY A 166 19.04 3.28 -6.81
CA GLY A 166 18.03 3.17 -5.77
C GLY A 166 17.02 2.04 -6.02
N PHE A 167 16.92 1.12 -5.06
CA PHE A 167 15.80 0.19 -4.96
C PHE A 167 15.41 0.05 -3.48
N LEU A 168 14.13 -0.20 -3.23
CA LEU A 168 13.65 -0.52 -1.88
C LEU A 168 13.91 -2.00 -1.56
N ASN A 169 13.89 -2.34 -0.27
CA ASN A 169 13.99 -3.71 0.19
C ASN A 169 12.90 -4.60 -0.42
N SER A 170 13.22 -5.88 -0.61
CA SER A 170 12.23 -6.87 -1.02
C SER A 170 11.11 -6.99 0.03
N PRO A 171 9.85 -7.20 -0.40
CA PRO A 171 8.77 -7.52 0.52
C PRO A 171 9.11 -8.76 1.38
N PRO A 172 8.56 -8.85 2.61
CA PRO A 172 8.71 -10.05 3.43
C PRO A 172 8.29 -11.31 2.67
N ARG A 173 8.98 -12.44 2.93
CA ARG A 173 8.72 -13.73 2.27
C ARG A 173 7.26 -14.17 2.36
N ALA A 174 6.59 -13.87 3.48
CA ALA A 174 5.17 -14.16 3.66
C ALA A 174 4.29 -13.50 2.57
N LEU A 175 4.58 -12.25 2.21
CA LEU A 175 3.87 -11.54 1.14
C LEU A 175 4.22 -12.10 -0.23
N LEU A 176 5.49 -12.43 -0.48
CA LEU A 176 5.90 -13.04 -1.76
C LEU A 176 5.20 -14.38 -2.00
N ASN A 177 5.05 -15.20 -0.95
CA ASN A 177 4.27 -16.43 -1.01
C ASN A 177 2.79 -16.15 -1.29
N ALA A 178 2.19 -15.15 -0.65
CA ALA A 178 0.81 -14.75 -0.90
C ALA A 178 0.59 -14.31 -2.35
N VAL A 179 1.50 -13.51 -2.92
CA VAL A 179 1.48 -13.12 -4.34
C VAL A 179 1.55 -14.34 -5.26
N SER A 180 2.36 -15.34 -4.92
CA SER A 180 2.42 -16.59 -5.67
C SER A 180 1.07 -17.32 -5.69
N VAL A 181 0.38 -17.39 -4.55
CA VAL A 181 -0.96 -18.01 -4.47
C VAL A 181 -1.99 -17.19 -5.25
N LEU A 182 -1.99 -15.86 -5.11
CA LEU A 182 -2.90 -14.98 -5.87
C LEU A 182 -2.74 -15.17 -7.39
N ARG A 183 -1.50 -15.32 -7.86
CA ARG A 183 -1.22 -15.60 -9.27
C ARG A 183 -1.77 -16.96 -9.71
N GLN A 184 -1.56 -18.01 -8.91
CA GLN A 184 -2.10 -19.34 -9.21
C GLN A 184 -3.63 -19.34 -9.30
N LEU A 185 -4.30 -18.65 -8.37
CA LEU A 185 -5.75 -18.53 -8.37
C LEU A 185 -6.28 -17.73 -9.57
N HIS A 186 -5.57 -16.67 -9.98
CA HIS A 186 -5.91 -15.90 -11.17
C HIS A 186 -5.72 -16.69 -12.47
N GLU A 187 -4.69 -17.54 -12.56
CA GLU A 187 -4.42 -18.38 -13.74
C GLU A 187 -5.34 -19.60 -13.81
N ALA A 188 -5.85 -20.08 -12.67
CA ALA A 188 -6.78 -21.21 -12.59
C ALA A 188 -8.25 -20.82 -12.83
N GLY A 189 -8.56 -19.52 -12.92
CA GLY A 189 -9.91 -18.97 -13.08
C GLY A 189 -10.13 -18.32 -14.43
#